data_AF-A0A843V9J3-F1
#
_entry.id   AF-A0A843V9J3-F1
#
_cell.length_a   1.000
_cell.length_b   1.000
_cell.length_c   1.000
_cell.angle_alpha   90.00
_cell.angle_beta   90.00
_cell.angle_gamma   90.00
#
_symmetry.space_group_name_H-M   'P 1'
#
loop_
_entity.id
_entity.type
_entity.pdbx_description
1 polymer ?
#
loop_
_entity_poly.entity_id
_entity_poly.type
_entity_poly.pdbx_seq_one_letter_code
_entity_poly.pdbx_strand_id
1 'polypeptide(L)'
;MGFASNGSAGKALKFLIYGRTGWIGGLLGRLCEAQGIDYAYGAGRFENRKQIEADLDEARPTHVFNAAGVTGRPNVDWCESHKVETIRANVAGTLTLMDVCRERGVLVINFATGCIFEYDAAHPLGSGIGFKEEDAPNFVGSFYSKTKAMVEELLKCYDNVCTLRVRMPISSDLTNPRNFITKISRYEKVVDIPNSMTILDELLPISIEMAKRNLTGIWNFTNPGVVSHNEILQMYRDYIDPNFSWKNFTLEEQAKILAAPRSNNELDATKLKTEFPELLPINESLLKYVFKPNQKVPAA
;
A
#
# COMPACT_ATOMS: atom_id res chain seq x y z
N MET A 1 15.04 15.18 -11.04
CA MET A 1 14.73 16.34 -11.90
C MET A 1 13.43 16.94 -11.37
N GLY A 2 13.46 18.22 -10.99
CA GLY A 2 12.36 18.88 -10.29
C GLY A 2 11.15 19.11 -11.19
N PHE A 3 9.96 18.96 -10.62
CA PHE A 3 8.70 19.33 -11.26
C PHE A 3 8.64 20.86 -11.40
N ALA A 4 8.25 21.34 -12.58
CA ALA A 4 8.05 22.75 -12.86
C ALA A 4 6.79 23.26 -12.14
N SER A 5 6.96 24.24 -11.26
CA SER A 5 5.86 24.94 -10.60
C SER A 5 5.28 26.02 -11.50
N ASN A 6 4.25 25.69 -12.28
CA ASN A 6 3.42 26.71 -12.92
C ASN A 6 2.44 27.28 -11.88
N GLY A 7 2.61 28.55 -11.57
CA GLY A 7 1.84 29.29 -10.58
C GLY A 7 0.36 29.41 -10.95
N SER A 8 -0.48 28.75 -10.16
CA SER A 8 -1.60 29.42 -9.51
C SER A 8 -1.17 29.64 -8.05
N ALA A 9 -1.57 30.74 -7.41
CA ALA A 9 -1.38 30.90 -5.96
C ALA A 9 -2.33 29.93 -5.24
N GLY A 10 -2.04 28.64 -5.33
CA GLY A 10 -2.77 27.56 -4.69
C GLY A 10 -2.64 27.72 -3.18
N LYS A 11 -3.77 27.55 -2.48
CA LYS A 11 -3.84 27.55 -1.02
C LYS A 11 -2.70 26.67 -0.47
N ALA A 12 -1.90 27.19 0.46
CA ALA A 12 -0.78 26.44 1.04
C ALA A 12 -1.27 25.08 1.55
N LEU A 13 -0.60 24.00 1.12
CA LEU A 13 -0.97 22.65 1.50
C LEU A 13 -0.60 22.40 2.95
N LYS A 14 -1.49 21.73 3.66
CA LYS A 14 -1.22 21.21 4.99
C LYS A 14 -1.81 19.82 5.15
N PHE A 15 -0.98 18.84 5.50
CA PHE A 15 -1.43 17.45 5.63
C PHE A 15 -1.57 17.04 7.09
N LEU A 16 -2.66 16.34 7.40
CA LEU A 16 -2.80 15.60 8.66
C LEU A 16 -2.61 14.11 8.38
N ILE A 17 -1.57 13.51 8.97
CA ILE A 17 -1.19 12.12 8.70
C ILE A 17 -1.51 11.25 9.92
N TYR A 18 -2.28 10.20 9.73
CA TYR A 18 -2.48 9.14 10.73
C TYR A 18 -1.57 7.95 10.45
N GLY A 19 -1.01 7.36 11.50
CA GLY A 19 -0.11 6.20 11.40
C GLY A 19 1.38 6.50 11.53
N ARG A 20 1.77 7.51 12.35
CA ARG A 20 3.16 7.93 12.61
C ARG A 20 4.14 6.78 12.89
N THR A 21 3.73 5.80 13.69
CA THR A 21 4.55 4.63 14.08
C THR A 21 4.54 3.51 13.04
N GLY A 22 3.68 3.64 12.02
CA GLY A 22 3.57 2.75 10.88
C GLY A 22 4.63 3.05 9.84
N TRP A 23 4.82 2.11 8.91
CA TRP A 23 5.86 2.21 7.89
C TRP A 23 5.57 3.30 6.85
N ILE A 24 4.36 3.27 6.25
CA ILE A 24 3.93 4.26 5.26
C ILE A 24 3.82 5.65 5.90
N GLY A 25 3.19 5.77 7.08
CA GLY A 25 3.03 7.05 7.77
C GLY A 25 4.35 7.76 8.05
N GLY A 26 5.37 7.02 8.52
CA GLY A 26 6.72 7.57 8.73
C GLY A 26 7.42 7.98 7.43
N LEU A 27 7.21 7.25 6.33
CA LEU A 27 7.73 7.63 5.01
C LEU A 27 7.07 8.89 4.47
N LEU A 28 5.75 9.04 4.65
CA LEU A 28 5.01 10.23 4.23
C LEU A 28 5.49 11.49 4.94
N GLY A 29 5.75 11.44 6.25
CA GLY A 29 6.30 12.60 6.96
C GLY A 29 7.66 13.04 6.41
N ARG A 30 8.57 12.09 6.16
CA ARG A 30 9.87 12.40 5.52
C ARG A 30 9.71 12.98 4.12
N LEU A 31 8.74 12.49 3.34
CA LEU A 31 8.43 13.06 2.03
C LEU A 31 7.87 14.48 2.14
N CYS A 32 7.03 14.77 3.13
CA CYS A 32 6.53 16.11 3.39
C CYS A 32 7.67 17.07 3.77
N GLU A 33 8.58 16.65 4.65
CA GLU A 33 9.79 17.41 5.00
C GLU A 33 10.65 17.71 3.77
N ALA A 34 10.93 16.69 2.96
CA ALA A 34 11.74 16.82 1.76
C ALA A 34 11.10 17.72 0.69
N GLN A 35 9.76 17.78 0.63
CA GLN A 35 9.01 18.61 -0.32
C GLN A 35 8.62 19.99 0.25
N GLY A 36 8.93 20.29 1.51
CA GLY A 36 8.52 21.54 2.17
C GLY A 36 7.01 21.68 2.34
N ILE A 37 6.28 20.57 2.52
CA ILE A 37 4.83 20.57 2.75
C ILE A 37 4.58 20.58 4.26
N ASP A 38 3.77 21.54 4.73
CA ASP A 38 3.37 21.58 6.15
C ASP A 38 2.57 20.33 6.50
N TYR A 39 2.90 19.70 7.62
CA TYR A 39 2.22 18.50 8.04
C TYR A 39 2.22 18.33 9.55
N ALA A 40 1.20 17.63 10.05
CA ALA A 40 1.10 17.18 11.43
C ALA A 40 0.74 15.70 11.46
N TYR A 41 1.12 15.02 12.54
CA TYR A 41 0.60 13.69 12.83
C TYR A 41 -0.62 13.79 13.75
N GLY A 42 -1.71 13.12 13.41
CA GLY A 42 -2.87 13.01 14.29
C GLY A 42 -2.54 12.20 15.55
N ALA A 43 -3.02 12.67 16.69
CA ALA A 43 -2.88 11.99 17.98
C ALA A 43 -3.98 10.93 18.19
N GLY A 44 -5.09 11.08 17.47
CA GLY A 44 -6.28 10.25 17.60
C GLY A 44 -6.05 8.77 17.33
N ARG A 45 -6.59 7.96 18.25
CA ARG A 45 -6.99 6.58 17.93
C ARG A 45 -8.37 6.63 17.30
N PHE A 46 -8.55 5.90 16.21
CA PHE A 46 -9.72 6.07 15.35
C PHE A 46 -11.06 5.74 16.00
N GLU A 47 -11.06 4.95 17.07
CA GLU A 47 -12.26 4.67 17.87
C GLU A 47 -12.76 5.88 18.69
N ASN A 48 -11.98 6.96 18.79
CA ASN A 48 -12.34 8.17 19.53
C ASN A 48 -12.63 9.33 18.57
N ARG A 49 -13.90 9.45 18.15
CA ARG A 49 -14.38 10.52 17.27
C ARG A 49 -13.98 11.92 17.74
N LYS A 50 -14.16 12.23 19.03
CA LYS A 50 -13.84 13.55 19.60
C LYS A 50 -12.37 13.92 19.41
N GLN A 51 -11.47 12.94 19.47
CA GLN A 51 -10.06 13.19 19.25
C GLN A 51 -9.75 13.45 17.77
N ILE A 52 -10.41 12.73 16.83
CA ILE A 52 -10.28 13.01 15.39
C ILE A 52 -10.78 14.43 15.08
N GLU A 53 -11.92 14.82 15.65
CA GLU A 53 -12.47 16.17 15.53
C GLU A 53 -11.47 17.22 16.05
N ALA A 54 -10.91 17.02 17.25
CA ALA A 54 -9.91 17.92 17.81
C ALA A 54 -8.63 18.02 16.96
N ASP A 55 -8.10 16.89 16.46
CA ASP A 55 -6.92 16.87 15.59
C ASP A 55 -7.17 17.69 14.32
N LEU A 56 -8.35 17.56 13.70
CA LEU A 56 -8.74 18.29 12.49
C LEU A 56 -8.93 19.78 12.76
N ASP A 57 -9.57 20.13 13.87
CA ASP A 57 -9.86 21.52 14.25
C ASP A 57 -8.59 22.28 14.64
N GLU A 58 -7.62 21.61 15.29
CA GLU A 58 -6.31 22.17 15.62
C GLU A 58 -5.42 22.30 14.37
N ALA A 59 -5.28 21.21 13.61
CA ALA A 59 -4.37 21.19 12.47
C ALA A 59 -4.89 22.04 11.31
N ARG A 60 -6.21 22.12 11.10
CA ARG A 60 -6.88 22.73 9.93
C ARG A 60 -6.24 22.28 8.61
N PRO A 61 -6.15 20.97 8.35
CA PRO A 61 -5.46 20.46 7.18
C PRO A 61 -6.24 20.74 5.90
N THR A 62 -5.54 20.78 4.77
CA THR A 62 -6.17 20.74 3.44
C THR A 62 -6.52 19.30 3.04
N HIS A 63 -5.71 18.33 3.47
CA HIS A 63 -5.91 16.90 3.16
C HIS A 63 -5.50 16.04 4.35
N VAL A 64 -6.10 14.86 4.45
CA VAL A 64 -5.76 13.84 5.43
C VAL A 64 -5.16 12.62 4.72
N PHE A 65 -4.10 12.05 5.30
CA PHE A 65 -3.55 10.77 4.87
C PHE A 65 -3.79 9.73 5.96
N ASN A 66 -4.61 8.72 5.67
CA ASN A 66 -4.81 7.57 6.53
C ASN A 66 -3.84 6.45 6.16
N ALA A 67 -2.69 6.41 6.84
CA ALA A 67 -1.74 5.30 6.79
C ALA A 67 -1.78 4.45 8.07
N ALA A 68 -2.84 4.58 8.88
CA ALA A 68 -3.04 3.80 10.08
C ALA A 68 -3.85 2.53 9.77
N GLY A 69 -3.55 1.48 10.54
CA GLY A 69 -4.22 0.20 10.40
C GLY A 69 -3.52 -0.87 11.22
N VAL A 70 -4.29 -1.84 11.69
CA VAL A 70 -3.77 -3.00 12.40
C VAL A 70 -3.64 -4.14 11.40
N THR A 71 -2.39 -4.52 11.10
CA THR A 71 -2.06 -5.73 10.34
C THR A 71 -1.60 -6.88 11.25
N GLY A 72 -1.66 -6.68 12.57
CA GLY A 72 -1.13 -7.63 13.55
C GLY A 72 0.39 -7.70 13.61
N ARG A 73 0.90 -8.45 14.59
CA ARG A 73 2.31 -8.88 14.67
C ARG A 73 2.35 -10.40 14.89
N PRO A 74 3.22 -11.16 14.21
CA PRO A 74 4.18 -10.70 13.18
C PRO A 74 3.53 -10.43 11.80
N ASN A 75 2.29 -10.87 11.59
CA ASN A 75 1.57 -10.76 10.32
C ASN A 75 0.04 -10.74 10.54
N VAL A 76 -0.72 -10.80 9.44
CA VAL A 76 -2.19 -10.74 9.43
C VAL A 76 -2.89 -11.92 10.11
N ASP A 77 -2.19 -13.02 10.38
CA ASP A 77 -2.75 -14.19 11.06
C ASP A 77 -3.20 -13.83 12.50
N TRP A 78 -2.60 -12.79 13.09
CA TRP A 78 -3.03 -12.22 14.38
C TRP A 78 -4.49 -11.76 14.38
N CYS A 79 -5.00 -11.28 13.23
CA CYS A 79 -6.38 -10.83 13.09
C CYS A 79 -7.40 -11.97 13.20
N GLU A 80 -6.99 -13.23 13.00
CA GLU A 80 -7.87 -14.40 13.15
C GLU A 80 -8.27 -14.62 14.62
N SER A 81 -7.38 -14.31 15.57
CA SER A 81 -7.63 -14.43 17.00
C SER A 81 -8.02 -13.10 17.68
N HIS A 82 -7.83 -11.95 17.02
CA HIS A 82 -8.09 -10.61 17.56
C HIS A 82 -9.10 -9.84 16.69
N LYS A 83 -10.26 -10.47 16.48
CA LYS A 83 -11.29 -9.98 15.55
C LYS A 83 -11.89 -8.66 15.98
N VAL A 84 -12.16 -8.49 17.29
CA VAL A 84 -12.81 -7.28 17.83
C VAL A 84 -11.88 -6.08 17.73
N GLU A 85 -10.60 -6.24 18.06
CA GLU A 85 -9.58 -5.21 17.91
C GLU A 85 -9.42 -4.79 16.45
N THR A 86 -9.45 -5.77 15.54
CA THR A 86 -9.39 -5.54 14.09
C THR A 86 -10.62 -4.75 13.61
N ILE A 87 -11.83 -5.13 14.04
CA ILE A 87 -13.06 -4.38 13.71
C ILE A 87 -12.99 -2.96 14.26
N ARG A 88 -12.58 -2.78 15.52
CA ARG A 88 -12.52 -1.47 16.17
C ARG A 88 -11.60 -0.51 15.40
N ALA A 89 -10.39 -0.96 15.05
CA ALA A 89 -9.41 -0.10 14.38
C ALA A 89 -9.65 0.03 12.87
N ASN A 90 -9.81 -1.10 12.17
CA ASN A 90 -9.82 -1.13 10.70
C ASN A 90 -11.20 -0.88 10.10
N VAL A 91 -12.30 -1.08 10.85
CA VAL A 91 -13.67 -0.87 10.36
C VAL A 91 -14.25 0.39 11.00
N ALA A 92 -14.63 0.32 12.27
CA ALA A 92 -15.32 1.42 12.96
C ALA A 92 -14.49 2.71 12.96
N GLY A 93 -13.20 2.59 13.29
CA GLY A 93 -12.31 3.72 13.30
C GLY A 93 -12.08 4.34 11.91
N THR A 94 -11.89 3.50 10.89
CA THR A 94 -11.68 4.01 9.51
C THR A 94 -12.92 4.75 9.02
N LEU A 95 -14.12 4.17 9.20
CA LEU A 95 -15.38 4.83 8.84
C LEU A 95 -15.60 6.15 9.60
N THR A 96 -15.26 6.18 10.90
CA THR A 96 -15.35 7.39 11.72
C THR A 96 -14.45 8.50 11.16
N LEU A 97 -13.21 8.18 10.77
CA LEU A 97 -12.31 9.17 10.17
C LEU A 97 -12.87 9.74 8.86
N MET A 98 -13.33 8.88 7.95
CA MET A 98 -13.85 9.33 6.66
C MET A 98 -15.06 10.24 6.82
N ASP A 99 -15.95 9.90 7.75
CA ASP A 99 -17.14 10.68 8.09
C ASP A 99 -16.81 12.06 8.67
N VAL A 100 -15.94 12.13 9.68
CA VAL A 100 -15.53 13.41 10.29
C VAL A 100 -14.80 14.31 9.28
N CYS A 101 -13.96 13.73 8.41
CA CYS A 101 -13.31 14.47 7.33
C CYS A 101 -14.33 14.98 6.31
N ARG A 102 -15.34 14.17 5.97
CA ARG A 102 -16.39 14.53 5.02
C ARG A 102 -17.21 15.73 5.50
N GLU A 103 -17.60 15.73 6.78
CA GLU A 103 -18.32 16.87 7.41
C GLU A 103 -17.55 18.19 7.32
N ARG A 104 -16.21 18.13 7.24
CA ARG A 104 -15.31 19.29 7.14
C ARG A 104 -14.87 19.60 5.71
N GLY A 105 -15.38 18.85 4.71
CA GLY A 105 -14.97 19.00 3.31
C GLY A 105 -13.48 18.67 3.08
N VAL A 106 -12.91 17.79 3.89
CA VAL A 106 -11.50 17.38 3.82
C VAL A 106 -11.39 16.07 3.08
N LEU A 107 -10.56 16.05 2.04
CA LEU A 107 -10.24 14.85 1.27
C LEU A 107 -9.33 13.92 2.07
N VAL A 108 -9.58 12.62 1.97
CA VAL A 108 -8.77 11.59 2.61
C VAL A 108 -8.08 10.68 1.58
N ILE A 109 -6.75 10.64 1.61
CA ILE A 109 -5.96 9.58 0.98
C ILE A 109 -5.89 8.38 1.93
N ASN A 110 -6.62 7.33 1.62
CA ASN A 110 -6.76 6.13 2.43
C ASN A 110 -5.91 4.99 1.88
N PHE A 111 -4.85 4.62 2.58
CA PHE A 111 -4.04 3.44 2.22
C PHE A 111 -4.76 2.16 2.65
N ALA A 112 -5.30 1.44 1.67
CA ALA A 112 -5.99 0.18 1.84
C ALA A 112 -5.14 -0.97 1.28
N THR A 113 -5.79 -2.02 0.77
CA THR A 113 -5.08 -3.21 0.28
C THR A 113 -5.75 -3.81 -0.95
N GLY A 114 -4.94 -4.22 -1.92
CA GLY A 114 -5.37 -5.06 -3.04
C GLY A 114 -5.33 -6.56 -2.75
N CYS A 115 -5.01 -6.96 -1.52
CA CYS A 115 -4.99 -8.37 -1.09
C CYS A 115 -6.40 -8.90 -0.73
N ILE A 116 -7.40 -8.43 -1.47
CA ILE A 116 -8.81 -8.82 -1.42
C ILE A 116 -9.26 -9.50 -2.72
N PHE A 117 -8.31 -9.76 -3.62
CA PHE A 117 -8.51 -10.52 -4.85
C PHE A 117 -7.63 -11.76 -4.90
N GLU A 118 -8.05 -12.78 -5.64
CA GLU A 118 -7.26 -13.94 -6.03
C GLU A 118 -7.51 -14.28 -7.50
N TYR A 119 -6.51 -14.82 -8.21
CA TYR A 119 -6.69 -15.29 -9.57
C TYR A 119 -7.88 -16.25 -9.68
N ASP A 120 -8.71 -16.07 -10.70
CA ASP A 120 -9.93 -16.84 -10.92
C ASP A 120 -10.12 -17.18 -12.42
N ALA A 121 -11.31 -17.67 -12.78
CA ALA A 121 -11.60 -18.05 -14.17
C ALA A 121 -11.64 -16.85 -15.14
N ALA A 122 -12.00 -15.65 -14.66
CA ALA A 122 -12.04 -14.42 -15.45
C ALA A 122 -10.69 -13.70 -15.47
N HIS A 123 -9.87 -13.93 -14.45
CA HIS A 123 -8.53 -13.38 -14.28
C HIS A 123 -7.53 -14.53 -14.04
N PRO A 124 -7.25 -15.40 -15.04
CA PRO A 124 -6.38 -16.54 -14.83
C PRO A 124 -4.94 -16.13 -14.54
N LEU A 125 -4.24 -16.92 -13.74
CA LEU A 125 -2.80 -16.75 -13.49
C LEU A 125 -2.03 -16.71 -14.83
N GLY A 126 -1.23 -15.65 -15.03
CA GLY A 126 -0.39 -15.48 -16.23
C GLY A 126 -1.14 -14.98 -17.47
N SER A 127 -2.41 -14.57 -17.34
CA SER A 127 -3.19 -14.04 -18.47
C SER A 127 -2.85 -12.59 -18.84
N GLY A 128 -2.28 -11.81 -17.91
CA GLY A 128 -2.14 -10.35 -18.06
C GLY A 128 -3.45 -9.58 -17.86
N ILE A 129 -4.53 -10.25 -17.47
CA ILE A 129 -5.83 -9.64 -17.18
C ILE A 129 -5.91 -9.40 -15.67
N GLY A 130 -5.70 -8.14 -15.27
CA GLY A 130 -5.77 -7.71 -13.87
C GLY A 130 -7.19 -7.33 -13.41
N PHE A 131 -7.43 -7.44 -12.11
CA PHE A 131 -8.64 -6.93 -11.47
C PHE A 131 -8.69 -5.41 -11.50
N LYS A 132 -9.83 -4.83 -11.86
CA LYS A 132 -10.08 -3.38 -11.94
C LYS A 132 -10.61 -2.80 -10.64
N GLU A 133 -10.65 -1.48 -10.57
CA GLU A 133 -11.23 -0.74 -9.45
C GLU A 133 -12.72 -1.07 -9.22
N GLU A 134 -13.45 -1.36 -10.29
CA GLU A 134 -14.88 -1.65 -10.26
C GLU A 134 -15.21 -3.11 -9.88
N ASP A 135 -14.22 -4.00 -9.93
CA ASP A 135 -14.43 -5.42 -9.66
C ASP A 135 -14.76 -5.68 -8.18
N ALA A 136 -15.65 -6.64 -7.97
CA ALA A 136 -16.02 -7.09 -6.63
C ALA A 136 -14.91 -7.96 -6.04
N PRO A 137 -14.50 -7.73 -4.78
CA PRO A 137 -13.52 -8.58 -4.10
C PRO A 137 -13.93 -10.05 -4.09
N ASN A 138 -13.06 -10.93 -4.59
CA ASN A 138 -13.31 -12.38 -4.65
C ASN A 138 -12.51 -13.17 -3.60
N PHE A 139 -11.56 -12.55 -2.89
CA PHE A 139 -10.75 -13.22 -1.87
C PHE A 139 -11.12 -12.78 -0.45
N VAL A 140 -11.79 -13.68 0.27
CA VAL A 140 -12.18 -13.52 1.69
C VAL A 140 -11.59 -14.61 2.58
N GLY A 141 -10.49 -15.24 2.15
CA GLY A 141 -9.85 -16.38 2.82
C GLY A 141 -9.23 -16.08 4.19
N SER A 142 -9.13 -14.81 4.58
CA SER A 142 -8.74 -14.39 5.94
C SER A 142 -9.74 -13.37 6.49
N PHE A 143 -9.91 -13.33 7.82
CA PHE A 143 -10.69 -12.32 8.51
C PHE A 143 -10.19 -10.90 8.19
N TYR A 144 -8.87 -10.74 8.05
CA TYR A 144 -8.26 -9.50 7.62
C TYR A 144 -8.76 -9.10 6.21
N SER A 145 -8.64 -9.97 5.21
CA SER A 145 -9.08 -9.66 3.83
C SER A 145 -10.59 -9.41 3.76
N LYS A 146 -11.39 -10.23 4.47
CA LYS A 146 -12.85 -10.06 4.56
C LYS A 146 -13.23 -8.69 5.12
N THR A 147 -12.61 -8.26 6.22
CA THR A 147 -12.92 -6.94 6.82
C THR A 147 -12.45 -5.79 5.94
N LYS A 148 -11.32 -5.92 5.24
CA LYS A 148 -10.84 -4.91 4.30
C LYS A 148 -11.74 -4.77 3.06
N ALA A 149 -12.24 -5.87 2.51
CA ALA A 149 -13.22 -5.84 1.42
C ALA A 149 -14.52 -5.14 1.84
N MET A 150 -15.04 -5.44 3.05
CA MET A 150 -16.22 -4.77 3.60
C MET A 150 -16.02 -3.26 3.73
N VAL A 151 -14.87 -2.84 4.25
CA VAL A 151 -14.57 -1.41 4.43
C VAL A 151 -14.46 -0.72 3.08
N GLU A 152 -13.75 -1.28 2.10
CA GLU A 152 -13.65 -0.67 0.77
C GLU A 152 -15.04 -0.47 0.13
N GLU A 153 -15.93 -1.45 0.25
CA GLU A 153 -17.31 -1.34 -0.26
C GLU A 153 -18.07 -0.18 0.42
N LEU A 154 -17.97 -0.06 1.74
CA LEU A 154 -18.60 1.05 2.48
C LEU A 154 -17.99 2.40 2.12
N LEU A 155 -16.70 2.46 1.82
CA LEU A 155 -16.01 3.70 1.46
C LEU A 155 -16.43 4.25 0.09
N LYS A 156 -17.05 3.45 -0.78
CA LYS A 156 -17.63 3.94 -2.05
C LYS A 156 -18.71 4.99 -1.85
N CYS A 157 -19.36 5.03 -0.67
CA CYS A 157 -20.37 6.01 -0.32
C CYS A 157 -19.78 7.38 0.09
N TYR A 158 -18.47 7.47 0.29
CA TYR A 158 -17.80 8.70 0.70
C TYR A 158 -17.10 9.37 -0.49
N ASP A 159 -17.72 10.44 -0.99
CA ASP A 159 -17.25 11.26 -2.12
C ASP A 159 -15.91 11.98 -1.86
N ASN A 160 -15.49 12.11 -0.60
CA ASN A 160 -14.24 12.74 -0.19
C ASN A 160 -13.06 11.75 -0.03
N VAL A 161 -13.22 10.48 -0.38
CA VAL A 161 -12.20 9.45 -0.11
C VAL A 161 -11.53 8.97 -1.39
N CYS A 162 -10.20 8.89 -1.33
CA CYS A 162 -9.35 8.24 -2.31
C CYS A 162 -8.76 6.96 -1.71
N THR A 163 -9.23 5.79 -2.12
CA THR A 163 -8.80 4.50 -1.58
C THR A 163 -7.72 3.89 -2.47
N LEU A 164 -6.53 3.69 -1.91
CA LEU A 164 -5.35 3.16 -2.61
C LEU A 164 -5.12 1.69 -2.26
N ARG A 165 -5.28 0.79 -3.23
CA ARG A 165 -5.06 -0.66 -3.07
C ARG A 165 -3.57 -1.00 -3.15
N VAL A 166 -2.87 -0.90 -2.02
CA VAL A 166 -1.46 -1.31 -1.90
C VAL A 166 -1.34 -2.84 -1.87
N ARG A 167 -0.30 -3.40 -2.49
CA ARG A 167 0.05 -4.83 -2.36
C ARG A 167 1.55 -5.00 -2.14
N MET A 168 1.89 -5.95 -1.26
CA MET A 168 3.27 -6.39 -0.98
C MET A 168 4.30 -5.25 -1.03
N PRO A 169 4.20 -4.24 -0.15
CA PRO A 169 4.98 -3.02 -0.27
C PRO A 169 6.49 -3.29 -0.17
N ILE A 170 7.25 -2.64 -1.04
CA ILE A 170 8.72 -2.71 -1.15
C ILE A 170 9.29 -1.30 -1.03
N SER A 171 10.43 -1.15 -0.36
CA SER A 171 11.20 0.10 -0.39
C SER A 171 12.68 -0.13 -0.69
N SER A 172 13.39 0.96 -0.96
CA SER A 172 14.86 1.00 -1.06
C SER A 172 15.57 0.56 0.23
N ASP A 173 14.97 0.80 1.40
CA ASP A 173 15.50 0.29 2.68
C ASP A 173 15.26 -1.23 2.84
N LEU A 174 16.28 -2.02 2.50
CA LEU A 174 16.29 -3.48 2.62
C LEU A 174 16.53 -3.98 4.06
N THR A 175 16.75 -3.09 5.04
CA THR A 175 16.91 -3.47 6.45
C THR A 175 15.55 -3.61 7.16
N ASN A 176 14.51 -2.99 6.61
CA ASN A 176 13.19 -2.95 7.23
C ASN A 176 12.50 -4.33 7.20
N PRO A 177 12.13 -4.91 8.35
CA PRO A 177 11.52 -6.24 8.41
C PRO A 177 10.11 -6.33 7.79
N ARG A 178 9.48 -5.18 7.49
CA ARG A 178 8.19 -5.16 6.79
C ARG A 178 8.34 -5.20 5.27
N ASN A 179 9.52 -4.88 4.75
CA ASN A 179 9.81 -4.90 3.32
C ASN A 179 9.66 -6.31 2.77
N PHE A 180 8.89 -6.44 1.69
CA PHE A 180 8.61 -7.74 1.09
C PHE A 180 9.90 -8.46 0.65
N ILE A 181 10.87 -7.74 0.07
CA ILE A 181 12.18 -8.32 -0.31
C ILE A 181 12.89 -8.89 0.92
N THR A 182 12.97 -8.13 2.00
CA THR A 182 13.62 -8.55 3.27
C THR A 182 12.92 -9.74 3.91
N LYS A 183 11.60 -9.88 3.71
CA LYS A 183 10.85 -11.04 4.19
C LYS A 183 11.22 -12.29 3.39
N ILE A 184 11.11 -12.23 2.07
CA ILE A 184 11.30 -13.41 1.22
C ILE A 184 12.77 -13.86 1.19
N SER A 185 13.72 -12.94 1.38
CA SER A 185 15.15 -13.30 1.47
C SER A 185 15.52 -14.00 2.78
N ARG A 186 14.64 -14.00 3.79
CA ARG A 186 14.84 -14.67 5.08
C ARG A 186 14.01 -15.94 5.24
N TYR A 187 13.09 -16.22 4.33
CA TYR A 187 12.31 -17.44 4.39
C TYR A 187 13.15 -18.64 3.98
N GLU A 188 12.96 -19.76 4.68
CA GLU A 188 13.66 -21.01 4.34
C GLU A 188 13.30 -21.48 2.93
N LYS A 189 12.02 -21.33 2.55
CA LYS A 189 11.57 -21.53 1.18
C LYS A 189 10.46 -20.54 0.82
N VAL A 190 10.28 -20.33 -0.48
CA VAL A 190 9.29 -19.40 -1.05
C VAL A 190 8.38 -20.09 -2.06
N VAL A 191 7.14 -19.61 -2.19
CA VAL A 191 6.31 -19.94 -3.36
C VAL A 191 6.72 -19.06 -4.52
N ASP A 192 6.45 -19.48 -5.75
CA ASP A 192 6.78 -18.70 -6.93
C ASP A 192 5.53 -18.34 -7.72
N ILE A 193 4.88 -17.25 -7.33
CA ILE A 193 3.64 -16.77 -7.97
C ILE A 193 3.81 -15.29 -8.36
N PRO A 194 3.61 -14.95 -9.64
CA PRO A 194 3.53 -13.57 -10.11
C PRO A 194 2.45 -12.76 -9.37
N ASN A 195 2.84 -11.59 -8.87
CA ASN A 195 1.95 -10.67 -8.16
C ASN A 195 2.20 -9.22 -8.56
N SER A 196 1.15 -8.42 -8.57
CA SER A 196 1.29 -6.95 -8.56
C SER A 196 1.80 -6.49 -7.18
N MET A 197 2.76 -5.57 -7.19
CA MET A 197 3.42 -5.06 -5.98
C MET A 197 3.58 -3.54 -6.02
N THR A 198 3.74 -2.93 -4.85
CA THR A 198 3.85 -1.46 -4.69
C THR A 198 5.29 -1.07 -4.32
N ILE A 199 6.00 -0.37 -5.20
CA ILE A 199 7.30 0.24 -4.88
C ILE A 199 7.08 1.60 -4.20
N LEU A 200 7.24 1.63 -2.87
CA LEU A 200 6.89 2.79 -2.04
C LEU A 200 7.69 4.05 -2.40
N ASP A 201 8.97 3.90 -2.76
CA ASP A 201 9.84 5.01 -3.16
C ASP A 201 9.34 5.76 -4.40
N GLU A 202 8.56 5.11 -5.27
CA GLU A 202 7.93 5.72 -6.44
C GLU A 202 6.47 6.11 -6.17
N LEU A 203 5.70 5.22 -5.53
CA LEU A 203 4.25 5.36 -5.40
C LEU A 203 3.85 6.33 -4.27
N LEU A 204 4.60 6.44 -3.18
CA LEU A 204 4.25 7.40 -2.13
C LEU A 204 4.32 8.87 -2.59
N PRO A 205 5.34 9.30 -3.35
CA PRO A 205 5.31 10.59 -4.04
C PRO A 205 4.06 10.77 -4.91
N ILE A 206 3.67 9.75 -5.68
CA ILE A 206 2.44 9.79 -6.49
C ILE A 206 1.21 10.00 -5.61
N SER A 207 1.09 9.33 -4.46
CA SER A 207 -0.05 9.53 -3.54
C SER A 207 -0.17 10.98 -3.03
N ILE A 208 0.95 11.69 -2.89
CA ILE A 208 0.96 13.12 -2.56
C ILE A 208 0.42 13.94 -3.73
N GLU A 209 0.82 13.62 -4.96
CA GLU A 209 0.27 14.27 -6.16
C GLU A 209 -1.22 13.98 -6.35
N MET A 210 -1.69 12.77 -6.02
CA MET A 210 -3.13 12.44 -6.02
C MET A 210 -3.92 13.34 -5.06
N ALA A 211 -3.37 13.62 -3.87
CA ALA A 211 -3.98 14.59 -2.95
C ALA A 211 -4.01 15.99 -3.55
N LYS A 212 -2.89 16.48 -4.11
CA LYS A 212 -2.81 17.80 -4.75
C LYS A 212 -3.82 17.97 -5.89
N ARG A 213 -4.13 16.89 -6.61
CA ARG A 213 -5.11 16.83 -7.71
C ARG A 213 -6.55 16.58 -7.23
N ASN A 214 -6.77 16.44 -5.92
CA ASN A 214 -8.06 16.09 -5.32
C ASN A 214 -8.71 14.83 -5.90
N LEU A 215 -7.91 13.82 -6.23
CA LEU A 215 -8.44 12.56 -6.76
C LEU A 215 -9.20 11.80 -5.68
N THR A 216 -10.33 11.18 -6.05
CA THR A 216 -11.18 10.38 -5.17
C THR A 216 -11.51 9.03 -5.82
N GLY A 217 -12.29 8.20 -5.14
CA GLY A 217 -12.65 6.85 -5.58
C GLY A 217 -11.54 5.83 -5.30
N ILE A 218 -11.70 4.63 -5.86
CA ILE A 218 -10.77 3.51 -5.68
C ILE A 218 -9.67 3.60 -6.75
N TRP A 219 -8.45 3.22 -6.39
CA TRP A 219 -7.30 3.12 -7.29
C TRP A 219 -6.48 1.87 -6.99
N ASN A 220 -6.23 1.06 -8.00
CA ASN A 220 -5.23 0.00 -7.95
C ASN A 220 -3.85 0.65 -7.83
N PHE A 221 -3.19 0.46 -6.68
CA PHE A 221 -2.00 1.24 -6.29
C PHE A 221 -0.74 0.39 -6.26
N THR A 222 -0.50 -0.29 -7.37
CA THR A 222 0.66 -1.14 -7.65
C THR A 222 1.33 -0.67 -8.93
N ASN A 223 2.61 -0.96 -9.09
CA ASN A 223 3.29 -0.76 -10.36
C ASN A 223 2.66 -1.65 -11.45
N PRO A 224 2.59 -1.19 -12.72
CA PRO A 224 2.09 -2.00 -13.83
C PRO A 224 2.87 -3.30 -14.01
N GLY A 225 2.15 -4.37 -14.31
CA GLY A 225 2.67 -5.72 -14.48
C GLY A 225 2.80 -6.49 -13.16
N VAL A 226 3.44 -7.65 -13.27
CA VAL A 226 3.63 -8.60 -12.17
C VAL A 226 5.09 -9.02 -12.06
N VAL A 227 5.48 -9.42 -10.86
CA VAL A 227 6.78 -10.03 -10.60
C VAL A 227 6.59 -11.20 -9.64
N SER A 228 7.31 -12.28 -9.87
CA SER A 228 7.30 -13.48 -9.04
C SER A 228 8.33 -13.38 -7.91
N HIS A 229 8.28 -14.34 -6.98
CA HIS A 229 9.22 -14.34 -5.86
C HIS A 229 10.62 -14.70 -6.36
N ASN A 230 10.73 -15.65 -7.28
CA ASN A 230 12.00 -16.07 -7.85
C ASN A 230 12.67 -14.95 -8.66
N GLU A 231 11.91 -14.17 -9.43
CA GLU A 231 12.45 -13.00 -10.15
C GLU A 231 13.05 -11.97 -9.18
N ILE A 232 12.38 -11.67 -8.06
CA ILE A 232 12.91 -10.77 -7.04
C ILE A 232 14.15 -11.36 -6.37
N LEU A 233 14.13 -12.65 -6.00
CA LEU A 233 15.28 -13.29 -5.35
C LEU A 233 16.48 -13.42 -6.29
N GLN A 234 16.24 -13.56 -7.59
CA GLN A 234 17.28 -13.48 -8.62
C GLN A 234 17.89 -12.07 -8.66
N MET A 235 17.08 -11.01 -8.70
CA MET A 235 17.61 -9.64 -8.60
C MET A 235 18.36 -9.41 -7.27
N TYR A 236 17.86 -9.97 -6.16
CA TYR A 236 18.55 -9.88 -4.87
C TYR A 236 19.93 -10.55 -4.92
N ARG A 237 20.03 -11.75 -5.49
CA ARG A 237 21.32 -12.42 -5.68
C ARG A 237 22.25 -11.58 -6.56
N ASP A 238 21.76 -11.12 -7.70
CA ASP A 238 22.60 -10.50 -8.72
C ASP A 238 23.09 -9.09 -8.30
N TYR A 239 22.29 -8.34 -7.53
CA TYR A 239 22.63 -6.95 -7.13
C TYR A 239 23.13 -6.80 -5.69
N ILE A 240 22.70 -7.67 -4.77
CA ILE A 240 22.91 -7.49 -3.31
C ILE A 240 23.87 -8.53 -2.73
N ASP A 241 23.65 -9.81 -3.01
CA ASP A 241 24.43 -10.93 -2.46
C ASP A 241 24.59 -12.08 -3.47
N PRO A 242 25.71 -12.15 -4.22
CA PRO A 242 25.95 -13.18 -5.25
C PRO A 242 25.91 -14.61 -4.73
N ASN A 243 26.13 -14.82 -3.43
CA ASN A 243 26.13 -16.14 -2.81
C ASN A 243 24.75 -16.54 -2.29
N PHE A 244 23.75 -15.66 -2.45
CA PHE A 244 22.39 -15.92 -2.01
C PHE A 244 21.78 -17.11 -2.79
N SER A 245 21.13 -18.01 -2.05
CA SER A 245 20.40 -19.14 -2.60
C SER A 245 19.08 -19.30 -1.86
N TRP A 246 18.08 -19.87 -2.54
CA TRP A 246 16.76 -20.12 -1.98
C TRP A 246 16.22 -21.48 -2.42
N LYS A 247 15.14 -21.91 -1.77
CA LYS A 247 14.39 -23.11 -2.13
C LYS A 247 12.95 -22.73 -2.40
N ASN A 248 12.25 -23.53 -3.20
CA ASN A 248 10.83 -23.36 -3.44
C ASN A 248 9.97 -24.37 -2.66
N PHE A 249 8.71 -24.00 -2.40
CA PHE A 249 7.64 -24.91 -2.02
C PHE A 249 6.56 -24.93 -3.11
N THR A 250 5.85 -26.05 -3.20
CA THR A 250 4.54 -26.13 -3.84
C THR A 250 3.48 -25.38 -3.01
N LEU A 251 2.35 -25.03 -3.64
CA LEU A 251 1.23 -24.39 -2.94
C LEU A 251 0.63 -25.27 -1.84
N GLU A 252 0.60 -26.59 -2.06
CA GLU A 252 0.11 -27.56 -1.07
C GLU A 252 1.00 -27.61 0.17
N GLU A 253 2.31 -27.49 0.01
CA GLU A 253 3.25 -27.41 1.13
C GLU A 253 3.09 -26.09 1.89
N GLN A 254 2.88 -24.96 1.19
CA GLN A 254 2.63 -23.68 1.82
C GLN A 254 1.34 -23.70 2.66
N ALA A 255 0.26 -24.28 2.13
CA ALA A 255 -1.04 -24.36 2.80
C ALA A 255 -0.98 -25.09 4.16
N LYS A 256 -0.03 -26.01 4.34
CA LYS A 256 0.17 -26.74 5.60
C LYS A 256 0.82 -25.91 6.71
N ILE A 257 1.46 -24.78 6.36
CA ILE A 257 2.27 -23.96 7.29
C ILE A 257 1.51 -22.69 7.70
N LEU A 258 0.60 -22.20 6.87
CA LEU A 258 -0.09 -20.94 7.09
C LEU A 258 -1.44 -21.13 7.81
N ALA A 259 -1.76 -20.21 8.72
CA ALA A 259 -3.06 -20.21 9.41
C ALA A 259 -4.22 -19.81 8.49
N ALA A 260 -3.93 -19.09 7.40
CA ALA A 260 -4.90 -18.68 6.39
C ALA A 260 -4.23 -18.60 5.01
N PRO A 261 -5.00 -18.82 3.91
CA PRO A 261 -4.51 -18.63 2.54
C PRO A 261 -3.95 -17.22 2.29
N ARG A 262 -3.11 -17.08 1.26
CA ARG A 262 -2.56 -15.79 0.82
C ARG A 262 -3.15 -15.41 -0.54
N SER A 263 -3.48 -14.13 -0.68
CA SER A 263 -3.94 -13.52 -1.92
C SER A 263 -2.83 -13.49 -2.97
N ASN A 264 -3.11 -14.04 -4.15
CA ASN A 264 -2.27 -13.92 -5.33
C ASN A 264 -3.11 -13.37 -6.49
N ASN A 265 -2.72 -12.24 -7.08
CA ASN A 265 -3.46 -11.61 -8.17
C ASN A 265 -2.59 -10.64 -8.98
N GLU A 266 -3.14 -10.20 -10.10
CA GLU A 266 -2.71 -9.03 -10.87
C GLU A 266 -3.77 -7.94 -10.72
N LEU A 267 -3.37 -6.69 -10.48
CA LEU A 267 -4.26 -5.53 -10.50
C LEU A 267 -4.05 -4.74 -11.79
N ASP A 268 -5.15 -4.38 -12.45
CA ASP A 268 -5.11 -3.53 -13.65
C ASP A 268 -4.66 -2.11 -13.23
N ALA A 269 -3.50 -1.69 -13.73
CA ALA A 269 -2.90 -0.40 -13.42
C ALA A 269 -3.28 0.70 -14.43
N THR A 270 -4.17 0.43 -15.40
CA THR A 270 -4.51 1.34 -16.51
C THR A 270 -5.00 2.68 -15.99
N LYS A 271 -5.88 2.69 -14.99
CA LYS A 271 -6.43 3.92 -14.41
C LYS A 271 -5.32 4.80 -13.82
N LEU A 272 -4.47 4.22 -12.97
CA LEU A 272 -3.36 4.92 -12.35
C LEU A 272 -2.31 5.39 -13.39
N LYS A 273 -1.97 4.54 -14.35
CA LYS A 273 -0.99 4.83 -15.41
C LYS A 273 -1.49 5.91 -16.38
N THR A 274 -2.80 6.01 -16.58
CA THR A 274 -3.40 7.09 -17.38
C THR A 274 -3.22 8.45 -16.69
N GLU A 275 -3.43 8.50 -15.37
CA GLU A 275 -3.26 9.71 -14.57
C GLU A 275 -1.78 10.07 -14.32
N PHE A 276 -0.90 9.07 -14.25
CA PHE A 276 0.54 9.20 -14.05
C PHE A 276 1.33 8.42 -15.12
N PRO A 277 1.46 8.96 -16.34
CA PRO A 277 2.16 8.30 -17.45
C PRO A 277 3.63 7.98 -17.15
N GLU A 278 4.24 8.65 -16.19
CA GLU A 278 5.62 8.42 -15.74
C GLU A 278 5.80 7.15 -14.88
N LEU A 279 4.71 6.58 -14.36
CA LEU A 279 4.74 5.41 -13.46
C LEU A 279 5.42 4.21 -14.11
N LEU A 280 6.52 3.72 -13.55
CA LEU A 280 7.30 2.65 -14.17
C LEU A 280 6.66 1.26 -13.95
N PRO A 281 6.75 0.35 -14.94
CA PRO A 281 6.47 -1.07 -14.74
C PRO A 281 7.29 -1.66 -13.58
N ILE A 282 6.76 -2.70 -12.95
CA ILE A 282 7.32 -3.25 -11.69
C ILE A 282 8.80 -3.60 -11.78
N ASN A 283 9.25 -4.24 -12.87
CA ASN A 283 10.65 -4.63 -13.04
C ASN A 283 11.59 -3.42 -13.18
N GLU A 284 11.18 -2.40 -13.93
CA GLU A 284 11.96 -1.17 -14.09
C GLU A 284 12.01 -0.36 -12.80
N SER A 285 10.89 -0.30 -12.08
CA SER A 285 10.80 0.39 -10.79
C SER A 285 11.67 -0.28 -9.72
N LEU A 286 11.62 -1.61 -9.62
CA LEU A 286 12.49 -2.39 -8.74
C LEU A 286 13.97 -2.10 -9.01
N LEU A 287 14.39 -2.15 -10.27
CA LEU A 287 15.77 -1.87 -10.64
C LEU A 287 16.18 -0.44 -10.29
N LYS A 288 15.37 0.55 -10.66
CA LYS A 288 15.70 1.98 -10.48
C LYS A 288 15.71 2.41 -9.01
N TYR A 289 14.66 2.06 -8.27
CA TYR A 289 14.43 2.59 -6.92
C TYR A 289 14.97 1.68 -5.82
N VAL A 290 15.15 0.39 -6.08
CA VAL A 290 15.51 -0.58 -5.05
C VAL A 290 16.88 -1.19 -5.29
N PHE A 291 17.09 -1.91 -6.39
CA PHE A 291 18.30 -2.71 -6.57
C PHE A 291 19.53 -1.89 -6.96
N LYS A 292 19.44 -0.97 -7.94
CA LYS A 292 20.59 -0.13 -8.34
C LYS A 292 21.14 0.73 -7.20
N PRO A 293 20.31 1.43 -6.39
CA PRO A 293 20.82 2.21 -5.27
C PRO A 293 21.45 1.37 -4.14
N ASN A 294 21.10 0.08 -4.06
CA ASN A 294 21.62 -0.85 -3.06
C ASN A 294 22.69 -1.80 -3.62
N GLN A 295 23.17 -1.57 -4.84
CA GLN A 295 24.09 -2.48 -5.52
C GLN A 295 25.40 -2.62 -4.73
N LYS A 296 25.73 -3.85 -4.35
CA LYS A 296 26.99 -4.20 -3.63
C LYS A 296 27.97 -4.97 -4.51
N VAL A 297 27.49 -5.44 -5.66
CA VAL A 297 28.25 -6.23 -6.63
C VAL A 297 28.65 -5.30 -7.77
N PRO A 298 29.92 -5.24 -8.21
CA PRO A 298 30.30 -4.47 -9.39
C PRO A 298 29.44 -4.87 -10.59
N ALA A 299 28.94 -3.89 -11.36
CA ALA A 299 28.27 -4.20 -12.62
C ALA A 299 29.27 -4.97 -13.52
N ALA A 300 28.87 -6.16 -13.96
CA ALA A 300 29.63 -6.97 -14.91
C ALA A 300 29.72 -6.29 -16.27
#